data_AF-A0A0Q5ME46-F1
#
_entry.id   AF-A0A0Q5ME46-F1
#
_cell.length_a   1.000
_cell.length_b   1.000
_cell.length_c   1.000
_cell.angle_alpha   90.00
_cell.angle_beta   90.00
_cell.angle_gamma   90.00
#
_symmetry.space_group_name_H-M   'P 1'
#
loop_
_entity.id
_entity.type
_entity.pdbx_description
1 polymer ?
#
loop_
_entity_poly.entity_id
_entity_poly.type
_entity_poly.pdbx_seq_one_letter_code
_entity_poly.pdbx_strand_id
1 'polypeptide(L)'
;MLALAAEQPIADVTVSRLAATAGVHRSTVYEYAASPAALLQRVLRSELDALRAEFLVDVAPDDAAAAIGGVTRAVLRHVDEHDAIYRRGLGAGGVEAGLSAMLSEHFQASIELLLQQNSVSVPAGDEVERRAIERYLADGIIGAIDVWLTRPRPRDVEALLALLERLTPPWWPAR
;
A
#
# COMPACT_ATOMS: atom_id res chain seq x y z
N MET A 1 13.13 11.92 4.50
CA MET A 1 13.11 10.78 3.56
C MET A 1 12.11 11.00 2.43
N LEU A 2 10.82 11.10 2.74
CA LEU A 2 9.74 11.29 1.75
C LEU A 2 9.97 12.49 0.82
N ALA A 3 10.43 13.63 1.36
CA ALA A 3 10.79 14.80 0.55
C ALA A 3 11.84 14.49 -0.54
N LEU A 4 12.92 13.75 -0.20
CA LEU A 4 13.95 13.38 -1.17
C LEU A 4 13.40 12.44 -2.26
N ALA A 5 12.55 11.48 -1.88
CA ALA A 5 11.93 10.54 -2.81
C ALA A 5 10.86 11.20 -3.71
N ALA A 6 10.25 12.29 -3.25
CA ALA A 6 9.32 13.07 -4.06
C ALA A 6 10.06 13.86 -5.16
N GLU A 7 11.25 14.39 -4.85
CA GLU A 7 12.04 15.22 -5.76
C GLU A 7 12.79 14.43 -6.84
N GLN A 8 13.35 13.26 -6.49
CA GLN A 8 14.22 12.49 -7.38
C GLN A 8 14.03 10.97 -7.20
N PRO A 9 14.45 10.14 -8.19
CA PRO A 9 14.45 8.69 -8.03
C PRO A 9 15.21 8.26 -6.78
N ILE A 10 14.68 7.27 -6.06
CA ILE A 10 15.29 6.82 -4.80
C ILE A 10 16.62 6.11 -5.04
N ALA A 11 16.79 5.53 -6.23
CA ALA A 11 18.05 4.93 -6.67
C ALA A 11 19.21 5.93 -6.68
N ASP A 12 18.92 7.23 -6.86
CA ASP A 12 19.92 8.31 -6.91
C ASP A 12 20.20 8.94 -5.53
N VAL A 13 19.43 8.56 -4.50
CA VAL A 13 19.64 9.07 -3.15
C VAL A 13 20.76 8.28 -2.47
N THR A 14 21.82 8.98 -2.05
CA THR A 14 22.91 8.37 -1.27
C THR A 14 22.61 8.43 0.23
N VAL A 15 23.15 7.49 1.00
CA VAL A 15 23.08 7.49 2.47
C VAL A 15 23.68 8.78 3.06
N SER A 16 24.75 9.31 2.47
CA SER A 16 25.35 10.57 2.91
C SER A 16 24.40 11.77 2.73
N ARG A 17 23.73 11.87 1.57
CA ARG A 17 22.76 12.95 1.32
C ARG A 17 21.54 12.81 2.23
N LEU A 18 21.06 11.58 2.43
CA LEU A 18 19.96 11.29 3.34
C LEU A 18 20.30 11.71 4.78
N ALA A 19 21.46 11.30 5.28
CA ALA A 19 21.95 11.65 6.62
C ALA A 19 22.08 13.17 6.79
N ALA A 20 22.67 13.86 5.81
CA ALA A 20 22.81 15.32 5.81
C ALA A 20 21.44 16.03 5.83
N THR A 21 20.48 15.57 5.02
CA THR A 21 19.13 16.15 4.95
C THR A 21 18.36 15.93 6.26
N ALA A 22 18.57 14.80 6.92
CA ALA A 22 17.93 14.46 8.19
C ALA A 22 18.65 15.03 9.43
N GLY A 23 19.83 15.64 9.26
CA GLY A 23 20.64 16.16 10.38
C GLY A 23 21.20 15.06 11.29
N VAL A 24 21.42 13.85 10.78
CA VAL A 24 21.91 12.69 11.56
C VAL A 24 23.22 12.15 11.01
N HIS A 25 23.90 11.28 11.77
CA HIS A 25 25.07 10.55 11.29
C HIS A 25 24.67 9.41 10.34
N ARG A 26 25.59 9.03 9.43
CA ARG A 26 25.39 7.88 8.53
C ARG A 26 25.16 6.57 9.29
N SER A 27 25.83 6.38 10.43
CA SER A 27 25.62 5.21 11.30
C SER A 27 24.18 5.10 11.77
N THR A 28 23.57 6.22 12.18
CA THR A 28 22.16 6.29 12.57
C THR A 28 21.26 5.84 11.43
N VAL A 29 21.52 6.23 10.18
CA VAL A 29 20.71 5.76 9.04
C VAL A 29 20.78 4.23 8.89
N TYR A 30 21.97 3.63 9.04
CA TYR A 30 22.16 2.18 8.92
C TYR A 30 21.52 1.38 10.06
N GLU A 31 21.26 1.98 11.22
CA GLU A 31 20.47 1.34 12.29
C GLU A 31 19.03 1.09 11.85
N TYR A 32 18.48 1.90 10.93
CA TYR A 32 17.10 1.77 10.46
C TYR A 32 16.94 1.01 9.15
N ALA A 33 17.91 1.07 8.24
CA ALA A 33 17.82 0.40 6.94
C ALA A 33 19.19 0.20 6.27
N ALA A 34 19.30 -0.88 5.50
CA ALA A 34 20.49 -1.19 4.72
C ALA A 34 20.70 -0.24 3.51
N SER A 35 19.64 0.44 3.05
CA SER A 35 19.68 1.37 1.92
C SER A 35 18.58 2.43 2.01
N PRO A 36 18.70 3.56 1.29
CA PRO A 36 17.62 4.54 1.18
C PRO A 36 16.32 3.93 0.62
N ALA A 37 16.39 3.06 -0.38
CA ALA A 37 15.20 2.37 -0.90
C ALA A 37 14.51 1.52 0.19
N ALA A 38 15.28 0.79 1.00
CA ALA A 38 14.73 0.02 2.12
C ALA A 38 14.13 0.92 3.21
N LEU A 39 14.75 2.09 3.48
CA LEU A 39 14.18 3.07 4.40
C LEU A 39 12.86 3.64 3.88
N LEU A 40 12.77 3.95 2.57
CA LEU A 40 11.55 4.47 1.96
C LEU A 40 10.40 3.49 2.11
N GLN A 41 10.65 2.23 1.72
CA GLN A 41 9.67 1.15 1.86
C GLN A 41 9.23 0.98 3.31
N ARG A 42 10.16 1.04 4.26
CA ARG A 42 9.84 0.95 5.69
C ARG A 42 8.96 2.10 6.16
N VAL A 43 9.26 3.34 5.76
CA VAL A 43 8.45 4.52 6.11
C VAL A 43 7.03 4.40 5.54
N LEU A 44 6.91 4.17 4.23
CA LEU A 44 5.60 4.02 3.59
C LEU A 44 4.81 2.84 4.17
N ARG A 45 5.48 1.69 4.40
CA ARG A 45 4.86 0.53 5.06
C ARG A 45 4.35 0.90 6.44
N SER A 46 5.12 1.66 7.24
CA SER A 46 4.68 2.05 8.59
C SER A 46 3.46 2.96 8.58
N GLU A 47 3.35 3.86 7.60
CA GLU A 47 2.18 4.74 7.43
C GLU A 47 0.95 3.92 7.00
N LEU A 48 1.11 3.01 6.04
CA LEU A 48 0.05 2.10 5.61
C LEU A 48 -0.37 1.13 6.73
N ASP A 49 0.57 0.60 7.50
CA ASP A 49 0.31 -0.30 8.62
C ASP A 49 -0.45 0.43 9.76
N ALA A 50 -0.21 1.74 9.95
CA ALA A 50 -1.00 2.55 10.85
C ALA A 50 -2.46 2.68 10.38
N LEU A 51 -2.69 2.86 9.07
CA LEU A 51 -4.05 2.85 8.49
C LEU A 51 -4.71 1.48 8.67
N ARG A 52 -3.98 0.37 8.44
CA ARG A 52 -4.52 -0.98 8.74
C ARG A 52 -4.92 -1.09 10.21
N ALA A 53 -4.08 -0.64 11.13
CA ALA A 53 -4.36 -0.73 12.56
C ALA A 53 -5.57 0.11 12.98
N GLU A 54 -5.70 1.32 12.42
CA GLU A 54 -6.80 2.23 12.72
C GLU A 54 -8.16 1.69 12.26
N PHE A 55 -8.21 1.07 11.07
CA PHE A 55 -9.47 0.69 10.44
C PHE A 55 -9.83 -0.78 10.58
N LEU A 56 -8.86 -1.69 10.65
CA LEU A 56 -9.09 -3.13 10.46
C LEU A 56 -8.86 -3.99 11.72
N VAL A 57 -8.45 -3.43 12.85
CA VAL A 57 -8.28 -4.19 14.10
C VAL A 57 -9.62 -4.29 14.84
N ASP A 58 -9.90 -5.49 15.37
CA ASP A 58 -11.10 -5.81 16.17
C ASP A 58 -12.42 -5.50 15.45
N VAL A 59 -12.45 -5.75 14.13
CA VAL A 59 -13.61 -5.47 13.28
C VAL A 59 -14.58 -6.65 13.29
N ALA A 60 -15.82 -6.40 13.66
CA ALA A 60 -16.90 -7.39 13.57
C ALA A 60 -17.33 -7.63 12.11
N PRO A 61 -17.90 -8.80 11.77
CA PRO A 61 -18.37 -9.10 10.42
C PRO A 61 -19.33 -8.06 9.85
N ASP A 62 -20.25 -7.55 10.68
CA ASP A 62 -21.26 -6.57 10.27
C ASP A 62 -20.66 -5.19 9.93
N ASP A 63 -19.47 -4.89 10.45
CA ASP A 63 -18.76 -3.62 10.21
C ASP A 63 -17.68 -3.73 9.11
N ALA A 64 -17.42 -4.94 8.60
CA ALA A 64 -16.30 -5.23 7.71
C ALA A 64 -16.33 -4.40 6.42
N ALA A 65 -17.51 -4.24 5.79
CA ALA A 65 -17.64 -3.46 4.57
C ALA A 65 -17.28 -1.99 4.77
N ALA A 66 -17.76 -1.39 5.87
CA ALA A 66 -17.46 0.00 6.21
C ALA A 66 -15.97 0.19 6.54
N ALA A 67 -15.39 -0.73 7.31
CA ALA A 67 -13.97 -0.73 7.65
C ALA A 67 -13.06 -0.85 6.41
N ILE A 68 -13.36 -1.78 5.50
CA ILE A 68 -12.61 -2.00 4.25
C ILE A 68 -12.73 -0.79 3.33
N GLY A 69 -13.93 -0.21 3.18
CA GLY A 69 -14.13 1.01 2.41
C GLY A 69 -13.38 2.21 3.01
N GLY A 70 -13.38 2.31 4.34
CA GLY A 70 -12.63 3.31 5.12
C GLY A 70 -11.12 3.24 4.88
N VAL A 71 -10.51 2.07 5.11
CA VAL A 71 -9.07 1.89 4.93
C VAL A 71 -8.65 2.09 3.48
N THR A 72 -9.45 1.60 2.53
CA THR A 72 -9.12 1.73 1.10
C THR A 72 -9.11 3.19 0.70
N ARG A 73 -10.11 3.98 1.12
CA ARG A 73 -10.11 5.44 0.92
C ARG A 73 -8.89 6.12 1.54
N ALA A 74 -8.53 5.75 2.77
CA ALA A 74 -7.37 6.32 3.45
C ALA A 74 -6.06 6.01 2.71
N VAL A 75 -5.89 4.76 2.25
CA VAL A 75 -4.74 4.35 1.43
C VAL A 75 -4.70 5.11 0.11
N LEU A 76 -5.84 5.27 -0.58
CA LEU A 76 -5.89 6.02 -1.84
C LEU A 76 -5.52 7.50 -1.66
N ARG A 77 -5.92 8.13 -0.55
CA ARG A 77 -5.49 9.49 -0.20
C ARG A 77 -4.00 9.56 0.07
N HIS A 78 -3.48 8.64 0.88
CA HIS A 78 -2.04 8.52 1.15
C HIS A 78 -1.23 8.38 -0.15
N VAL A 79 -1.71 7.55 -1.08
CA VAL A 79 -1.09 7.38 -2.41
C VAL A 79 -1.14 8.67 -3.24
N ASP A 80 -2.27 9.39 -3.25
CA ASP A 80 -2.37 10.68 -3.97
C ASP A 80 -1.48 11.76 -3.33
N GLU A 81 -1.36 11.79 -2.00
CA GLU A 81 -0.45 12.70 -1.29
C GLU A 81 1.02 12.45 -1.68
N HIS A 82 1.39 11.18 -1.87
CA HIS A 82 2.74 10.74 -2.23
C HIS A 82 2.86 10.37 -3.72
N ASP A 83 2.06 10.99 -4.61
CA ASP A 83 1.89 10.52 -5.99
C ASP A 83 3.20 10.43 -6.78
N ALA A 84 4.13 11.37 -6.57
CA ALA A 84 5.42 11.38 -7.22
C ALA A 84 6.27 10.13 -6.86
N ILE A 85 6.14 9.61 -5.64
CA ILE A 85 6.84 8.41 -5.17
C ILE A 85 6.21 7.18 -5.80
N TYR A 86 4.88 7.04 -5.68
CA TYR A 86 4.17 5.88 -6.21
C TYR A 86 4.24 5.77 -7.73
N ARG A 87 4.16 6.88 -8.47
CA ARG A 87 4.31 6.88 -9.94
C ARG A 87 5.67 6.36 -10.40
N ARG A 88 6.75 6.69 -9.68
CA ARG A 88 8.10 6.21 -9.99
C ARG A 88 8.29 4.74 -9.62
N GLY A 89 7.71 4.32 -8.49
CA GLY A 89 7.84 2.96 -7.97
C GLY A 89 6.91 1.92 -8.62
N LEU A 90 5.77 2.32 -9.20
CA LEU A 90 4.78 1.42 -9.81
C LEU A 90 4.81 1.36 -11.34
N GLY A 91 5.26 2.44 -12.01
CA GLY A 91 5.16 2.55 -13.47
C GLY A 91 6.01 1.52 -14.25
N ALA A 92 5.62 1.29 -15.51
CA ALA A 92 6.18 0.28 -16.43
C ALA A 92 7.70 0.35 -16.70
N GLY A 93 8.39 1.40 -16.23
CA GLY A 93 9.86 1.54 -16.30
C GLY A 93 10.59 1.25 -14.98
N GLY A 94 9.91 0.63 -13.99
CA GLY A 94 10.33 0.49 -12.60
C GLY A 94 11.73 -0.08 -12.39
N VAL A 95 12.74 0.79 -12.36
CA VAL A 95 14.09 0.49 -11.84
C VAL A 95 14.06 0.34 -10.30
N GLU A 96 12.98 0.78 -9.65
CA GLU A 96 12.75 0.72 -8.19
C GLU A 96 11.89 -0.49 -7.79
N ALA A 97 12.35 -1.69 -8.13
CA ALA A 97 11.64 -2.97 -8.16
C ALA A 97 11.04 -3.52 -6.83
N GLY A 98 10.75 -2.69 -5.83
CA GLY A 98 10.26 -3.15 -4.53
C GLY A 98 8.96 -2.53 -4.02
N LEU A 99 8.46 -1.43 -4.61
CA LEU A 99 7.26 -0.78 -4.08
C LEU A 99 5.98 -1.61 -4.34
N SER A 100 5.86 -2.21 -5.53
CA SER A 100 4.75 -3.12 -5.84
C SER A 100 4.74 -4.36 -4.93
N ALA A 101 5.91 -4.98 -4.71
CA ALA A 101 6.05 -6.09 -3.78
C ALA A 101 5.68 -5.70 -2.33
N MET A 102 6.17 -4.54 -1.87
CA MET A 102 5.84 -4.00 -0.55
C MET A 102 4.32 -3.80 -0.37
N LEU A 103 3.65 -3.18 -1.34
CA LEU A 103 2.20 -3.01 -1.32
C LEU A 103 1.46 -4.35 -1.36
N SER A 104 1.93 -5.29 -2.18
CA SER A 104 1.32 -6.62 -2.30
C SER A 104 1.37 -7.36 -0.97
N GLU A 105 2.52 -7.33 -0.29
CA GLU A 105 2.67 -7.88 1.07
C GLU A 105 1.79 -7.14 2.09
N HIS A 106 1.70 -5.81 2.03
CA HIS A 106 0.86 -5.02 2.93
C HIS A 106 -0.63 -5.39 2.77
N PHE A 107 -1.14 -5.45 1.54
CA PHE A 107 -2.55 -5.79 1.29
C PHE A 107 -2.86 -7.24 1.62
N GLN A 108 -1.97 -8.19 1.33
CA GLN A 108 -2.14 -9.59 1.77
C GLN A 108 -2.23 -9.69 3.29
N ALA A 109 -1.34 -9.01 4.03
CA ALA A 109 -1.41 -8.98 5.50
C ALA A 109 -2.71 -8.35 6.04
N SER A 110 -3.25 -7.34 5.36
CA SER A 110 -4.55 -6.74 5.70
C SER A 110 -5.72 -7.71 5.49
N ILE A 111 -5.70 -8.47 4.39
CA ILE A 111 -6.73 -9.49 4.11
C ILE A 111 -6.61 -10.64 5.11
N GLU A 112 -5.39 -11.10 5.38
CA GLU A 112 -5.12 -12.16 6.35
C GLU A 112 -5.61 -11.77 7.76
N LEU A 113 -5.39 -10.53 8.19
CA LEU A 113 -5.92 -10.02 9.47
C LEU A 113 -7.45 -10.15 9.55
N LEU A 114 -8.17 -9.72 8.51
CA LEU A 114 -9.63 -9.82 8.44
C LEU A 114 -10.14 -11.27 8.47
N LEU A 115 -9.40 -12.19 7.87
CA LEU A 115 -9.70 -13.62 7.92
C LEU A 115 -9.44 -14.21 9.30
N GLN A 116 -8.29 -13.91 9.92
CA GLN A 116 -7.91 -14.42 11.24
C GLN A 116 -8.89 -14.01 12.34
N GLN A 117 -9.43 -12.79 12.26
CA GLN A 117 -10.42 -12.30 13.22
C GLN A 117 -11.88 -12.62 12.83
N ASN A 118 -12.08 -13.35 11.73
CA ASN A 118 -13.40 -13.74 11.18
C ASN A 118 -14.29 -12.57 10.72
N SER A 119 -13.75 -11.38 10.44
CA SER A 119 -14.53 -10.26 9.87
C SER A 119 -15.03 -10.58 8.46
N VAL A 120 -14.27 -11.39 7.72
CA VAL A 120 -14.60 -11.80 6.34
C VAL A 120 -14.34 -13.28 6.16
N SER A 121 -14.92 -13.86 5.12
CA SER A 121 -14.64 -15.23 4.68
C SER A 121 -14.38 -15.25 3.18
N VAL A 122 -13.45 -16.09 2.73
CA VAL A 122 -13.20 -16.33 1.30
C VAL A 122 -13.67 -17.72 0.88
N PRO A 123 -14.16 -17.91 -0.36
CA PRO A 123 -14.61 -19.20 -0.86
C PRO A 123 -13.41 -20.05 -1.31
N ALA A 124 -12.59 -20.50 -0.36
CA ALA A 124 -11.43 -21.36 -0.61
C ALA A 124 -11.68 -22.79 -0.09
N GLY A 125 -11.36 -23.79 -0.91
CA GLY A 125 -11.40 -25.20 -0.54
C GLY A 125 -10.13 -25.68 0.17
N ASP A 126 -9.00 -24.99 -0.05
CA ASP A 126 -7.73 -25.26 0.61
C ASP A 126 -6.86 -23.99 0.79
N GLU A 127 -5.69 -24.18 1.38
CA GLU A 127 -4.72 -23.13 1.68
C GLU A 127 -4.04 -22.52 0.43
N VAL A 128 -3.96 -23.27 -0.66
CA VAL A 128 -3.39 -22.75 -1.92
C VAL A 128 -4.41 -21.84 -2.59
N GLU A 129 -5.68 -22.25 -2.65
CA GLU A 129 -6.78 -21.44 -3.14
C GLU A 129 -6.94 -20.15 -2.31
N ARG A 130 -6.87 -20.25 -0.98
CA ARG A 130 -6.91 -19.06 -0.09
C ARG A 130 -5.83 -18.05 -0.45
N ARG A 131 -4.57 -18.48 -0.51
CA ARG A 131 -3.44 -17.59 -0.86
C ARG A 131 -3.55 -17.02 -2.27
N ALA A 132 -4.08 -17.80 -3.23
CA ALA A 132 -4.30 -17.30 -4.59
C ALA A 132 -5.36 -16.18 -4.61
N ILE A 133 -6.45 -16.33 -3.85
CA ILE A 133 -7.50 -15.31 -3.71
C ILE A 133 -6.94 -14.04 -3.05
N GLU A 134 -6.22 -14.17 -1.93
CA GLU A 134 -5.59 -13.04 -1.23
C GLU A 134 -4.66 -12.25 -2.15
N ARG A 135 -3.79 -12.98 -2.87
CA ARG A 135 -2.85 -12.38 -3.79
C ARG A 135 -3.53 -11.70 -4.97
N TYR A 136 -4.58 -12.31 -5.51
CA TYR A 136 -5.38 -11.74 -6.60
C TYR A 136 -6.04 -10.42 -6.19
N LEU A 137 -6.65 -10.37 -5.00
CA LEU A 137 -7.26 -9.15 -4.47
C LEU A 137 -6.20 -8.06 -4.23
N ALA A 138 -5.09 -8.40 -3.58
CA ALA A 138 -4.00 -7.48 -3.28
C ALA A 138 -3.40 -6.86 -4.55
N ASP A 139 -3.01 -7.68 -5.52
CA ASP A 139 -2.36 -7.20 -6.75
C ASP A 139 -3.36 -6.49 -7.68
N GLY A 140 -4.65 -6.87 -7.64
CA GLY A 140 -5.71 -6.18 -8.37
C GLY A 140 -5.86 -4.72 -7.96
N ILE A 141 -5.80 -4.43 -6.65
CA ILE A 141 -5.84 -3.05 -6.12
C ILE A 141 -4.62 -2.26 -6.59
N ILE A 142 -3.43 -2.86 -6.56
CA ILE A 142 -2.19 -2.20 -7.00
C ILE A 142 -2.26 -1.83 -8.49
N GLY A 143 -2.74 -2.75 -9.33
CA GLY A 143 -2.93 -2.48 -10.76
C GLY A 143 -3.92 -1.35 -11.02
N ALA A 144 -5.03 -1.28 -10.26
CA ALA A 144 -5.99 -0.20 -10.37
C ALA A 144 -5.39 1.16 -9.94
N ILE A 145 -4.57 1.17 -8.87
CA ILE A 145 -3.85 2.36 -8.40
C ILE A 145 -2.85 2.84 -9.44
N ASP A 146 -2.06 1.95 -10.04
CA ASP A 146 -1.06 2.29 -11.05
C ASP A 146 -1.72 3.00 -12.25
N VAL A 147 -2.82 2.43 -12.76
CA VAL A 147 -3.60 3.05 -13.84
C VAL A 147 -4.20 4.39 -13.40
N TRP A 148 -4.74 4.49 -12.19
CA TRP A 148 -5.32 5.73 -11.67
C TRP A 148 -4.30 6.88 -11.55
N LEU A 149 -3.07 6.57 -11.16
CA LEU A 149 -1.98 7.54 -11.04
C LEU A 149 -1.57 8.18 -12.38
N THR A 150 -1.92 7.56 -13.52
CA THR A 150 -1.73 8.17 -14.85
C THR A 150 -2.66 9.36 -15.11
N ARG A 151 -3.76 9.51 -14.36
CA ARG A 151 -4.68 10.64 -14.48
C ARG A 151 -4.04 11.93 -13.94
N PRO A 152 -4.36 13.11 -14.52
CA PRO A 152 -3.95 14.39 -13.97
C PRO A 152 -4.63 14.67 -12.63
N ARG A 153 -4.00 15.51 -11.80
CA ARG A 153 -4.59 16.02 -10.55
C ARG A 153 -5.53 17.22 -10.83
N PRO A 154 -6.55 17.47 -9.99
CA PRO A 154 -6.97 16.66 -8.84
C PRO A 154 -7.62 15.34 -9.27
N ARG A 155 -7.31 14.26 -8.54
CA ARG A 155 -7.90 12.94 -8.80
C ARG A 155 -9.09 12.72 -7.87
N ASP A 156 -10.14 12.11 -8.39
CA ASP A 156 -11.31 11.72 -7.61
C ASP A 156 -11.08 10.35 -6.96
N VAL A 157 -10.89 10.35 -5.64
CA VAL A 157 -10.70 9.13 -4.83
C VAL A 157 -11.98 8.32 -4.74
N GLU A 158 -13.13 8.96 -4.62
CA GLU A 158 -14.42 8.27 -4.49
C GLU A 158 -14.78 7.56 -5.80
N ALA A 159 -14.44 8.15 -6.95
CA ALA A 159 -14.61 7.50 -8.24
C ALA A 159 -13.76 6.23 -8.39
N LEU A 160 -12.53 6.20 -7.83
CA LEU A 160 -11.72 4.98 -7.81
C LEU A 160 -12.27 3.96 -6.82
N LEU A 161 -12.72 4.39 -5.64
CA LEU A 161 -13.34 3.49 -4.65
C LEU A 161 -14.57 2.78 -5.25
N ALA A 162 -15.47 3.54 -5.87
CA ALA A 162 -16.65 3.00 -6.55
C ALA A 162 -16.30 2.11 -7.77
N LEU A 163 -15.09 2.24 -8.34
CA LEU A 163 -14.59 1.29 -9.33
C LEU A 163 -14.11 0.01 -8.66
N LEU A 164 -13.31 0.11 -7.58
CA LEU A 164 -12.82 -1.05 -6.84
C LEU A 164 -13.97 -1.90 -6.31
N GLU A 165 -15.02 -1.30 -5.76
CA GLU A 165 -16.24 -2.01 -5.32
C GLU A 165 -16.91 -2.82 -6.45
N ARG A 166 -16.84 -2.34 -7.70
CA ARG A 166 -17.38 -3.05 -8.87
C ARG A 166 -16.45 -4.12 -9.41
N LEU A 167 -15.15 -4.01 -9.15
CA LEU A 167 -14.13 -4.97 -9.56
C LEU A 167 -14.01 -6.13 -8.55
N THR A 168 -14.34 -5.88 -7.28
CA THR A 168 -14.30 -6.91 -6.25
C THR A 168 -15.40 -7.97 -6.47
N PRO A 169 -15.11 -9.25 -6.19
CA PRO A 169 -16.11 -10.32 -6.30
C PRO A 169 -17.32 -10.10 -5.38
N PRO A 170 -18.52 -10.60 -5.73
CA PRO A 170 -19.74 -10.40 -4.92
C PRO A 170 -19.70 -10.95 -3.49
N TRP A 171 -18.81 -11.90 -3.21
CA TRP A 171 -18.62 -12.47 -1.87
C TRP A 171 -17.70 -11.63 -0.98
N TRP A 172 -16.99 -10.64 -1.54
CA TRP A 172 -16.16 -9.71 -0.77
C TRP A 172 -17.05 -8.59 -0.18
N PRO A 173 -16.90 -8.24 1.10
CA PRO A 173 -17.69 -7.20 1.73
C PRO A 173 -17.21 -5.83 1.26
N ALA A 174 -17.80 -5.37 0.15
CA ALA A 174 -17.59 -4.05 -0.44
C ALA A 174 -18.84 -3.16 -0.34
N ARG A 175 -19.89 -3.62 0.35
CA ARG A 175 -21.18 -2.93 0.54
C ARG A 175 -21.79 -3.26 1.88
#